data_AF-A0A7Y2N8R6-F1
#
_entry.id   AF-A0A7Y2N8R6-F1
#
_cell.length_a   1.000
_cell.length_b   1.000
_cell.length_c   1.000
_cell.angle_alpha   90.00
_cell.angle_beta   90.00
_cell.angle_gamma   90.00
#
_symmetry.space_group_name_H-M   'P 1'
#
loop_
_entity.id
_entity.type
_entity.pdbx_description
1 polymer ?
#
loop_
_entity_poly.entity_id
_entity_poly.type
_entity_poly.pdbx_seq_one_letter_code
_entity_poly.pdbx_strand_id
1 'polypeptide(L)'
;MTMNRFIAVFAAVALLLAACGEASDEGISASDDGAMESAGTEFAGDDGEMSEEAGGADLVDSSADVERAQINTNPAAPDLNLQPGTPGDESSTEVQPVDTGRQIIRTANILAEVTDVAAASQQAINTVSSVGGLLFNQDTRVASNNIEANRTTLVFRVPPADFQRVLNSLGGIGNVREQTIDATDVTGRVVDLESQITSTELSVERLRGFLAGATDLTQVAAFENELRNRETDLETLRGQLRTIQNQVSLSTITITFTEILAPAKPTPNMSLASFLYQGHDGGFSCGSNTGDVRDGDLLTICFEVTNSGATGLTDVVVRDSALDIDVGDMTLVEGNADTTLEPGQRLMYAYEFTATGNRLISTTRAQATAVPSLDAETDELASTTADARAELSRSILPKISPAGFADGLSTGWDGLTALIRTLLVALGFALPFIWLLPLAWFAGKEWKKRQAKRPSRGSWGADPTPPPPPPATAETKVDVPA
;
A
#
# COMPACT_ATOMS: atom_id res chain seq x y z
N MET A 1 -54.17 32.36 -39.06
CA MET A 1 -53.87 33.74 -39.53
C MET A 1 -53.89 34.66 -38.31
N THR A 2 -52.77 35.10 -37.74
CA THR A 2 -51.68 35.99 -38.24
C THR A 2 -51.91 37.49 -37.94
N MET A 3 -51.89 37.85 -36.65
CA MET A 3 -51.47 39.20 -36.20
C MET A 3 -50.55 39.16 -34.96
N ASN A 4 -50.18 37.99 -34.44
CA ASN A 4 -49.38 37.85 -33.21
C ASN A 4 -47.86 37.83 -33.45
N ARG A 5 -47.37 38.58 -34.47
CA ARG A 5 -45.96 38.60 -34.91
C ARG A 5 -45.47 40.01 -35.25
N PHE A 6 -45.59 40.96 -34.32
CA PHE A 6 -44.94 42.27 -34.43
C PHE A 6 -44.37 42.85 -33.12
N ILE A 7 -44.91 42.45 -31.95
CA ILE A 7 -44.41 42.92 -30.64
C ILE A 7 -43.04 42.29 -30.30
N ALA A 8 -42.77 41.06 -30.77
CA ALA A 8 -41.56 40.29 -30.47
C ALA A 8 -40.27 40.75 -31.18
N VAL A 9 -40.22 41.98 -31.72
CA VAL A 9 -39.05 42.51 -32.47
C VAL A 9 -38.42 43.73 -31.80
N PHE A 10 -39.14 44.45 -30.93
CA PHE A 10 -38.63 45.68 -30.31
C PHE A 10 -37.91 45.50 -28.96
N ALA A 11 -37.90 44.28 -28.41
CA ALA A 11 -37.30 43.98 -27.11
C ALA A 11 -35.83 43.50 -27.17
N ALA A 12 -35.25 43.36 -28.37
CA ALA A 12 -33.97 42.65 -28.60
C ALA A 12 -32.78 43.56 -28.96
N VAL A 13 -32.90 44.88 -28.84
CA VAL A 13 -31.89 45.86 -29.32
C VAL A 13 -31.34 46.74 -28.19
N ALA A 14 -31.82 46.58 -26.95
CA ALA A 14 -31.46 47.43 -25.80
C ALA A 14 -30.45 46.79 -24.81
N LEU A 15 -29.69 45.77 -25.24
CA LEU A 15 -28.91 44.90 -24.34
C LEU A 15 -27.44 44.69 -24.78
N LEU A 16 -26.80 45.67 -25.46
CA LEU A 16 -25.53 45.40 -26.15
C LEU A 16 -24.56 46.60 -26.32
N LEU A 17 -24.49 47.56 -25.38
CA LEU A 17 -23.53 48.68 -25.50
C LEU A 17 -23.06 49.30 -24.15
N ALA A 18 -22.39 48.48 -23.33
CA ALA A 18 -21.49 48.85 -22.22
C ALA A 18 -20.73 47.56 -21.83
N ALA A 19 -19.55 47.21 -22.32
CA ALA A 19 -18.35 48.00 -22.63
C ALA A 19 -17.82 48.79 -21.41
N CYS A 20 -16.57 48.69 -20.98
CA CYS A 20 -15.46 47.71 -21.03
C CYS A 20 -14.23 48.46 -20.49
N GLY A 21 -13.29 47.77 -19.83
CA GLY A 21 -12.03 48.33 -19.34
C GLY A 21 -11.61 47.69 -18.00
N GLU A 22 -10.34 47.37 -17.74
CA GLU A 22 -9.14 47.47 -18.61
C GLU A 22 -7.98 46.61 -18.04
N ALA A 23 -7.16 45.98 -18.92
CA ALA A 23 -5.79 45.43 -18.67
C ALA A 23 -5.65 44.33 -17.56
N SER A 24 -4.57 43.54 -17.39
CA SER A 24 -3.29 43.21 -18.07
C SER A 24 -2.64 42.02 -17.31
N ASP A 25 -1.80 41.12 -17.84
CA ASP A 25 -1.47 40.66 -19.21
C ASP A 25 -0.64 39.33 -19.08
N GLU A 26 0.19 38.97 -20.07
CA GLU A 26 1.13 37.81 -20.14
C GLU A 26 0.51 36.39 -20.24
N GLY A 27 1.06 35.42 -21.00
CA GLY A 27 2.15 35.51 -21.99
C GLY A 27 3.20 34.38 -21.97
N ILE A 28 2.83 33.11 -22.23
CA ILE A 28 3.81 32.00 -22.33
C ILE A 28 3.66 31.21 -23.66
N SER A 29 4.79 30.64 -24.12
CA SER A 29 5.05 30.11 -25.46
C SER A 29 4.67 28.64 -25.69
N ALA A 30 4.44 28.29 -26.95
CA ALA A 30 4.53 26.90 -27.42
C ALA A 30 5.99 26.49 -27.75
N SER A 31 6.30 25.20 -27.67
CA SER A 31 7.49 24.53 -28.21
C SER A 31 7.17 23.04 -28.41
N ASP A 32 7.97 22.35 -29.22
CA ASP A 32 7.61 21.11 -29.93
C ASP A 32 8.50 19.90 -29.52
N ASP A 33 8.28 18.75 -30.19
CA ASP A 33 9.12 17.54 -30.28
C ASP A 33 9.17 16.56 -29.06
N GLY A 34 9.18 15.25 -29.38
CA GLY A 34 9.52 14.17 -28.43
C GLY A 34 8.83 12.82 -28.66
N ALA A 35 9.30 11.99 -29.60
CA ALA A 35 8.70 10.70 -29.95
C ALA A 35 9.22 9.49 -29.13
N MET A 36 8.34 8.51 -28.86
CA MET A 36 8.54 7.03 -28.89
C MET A 36 7.17 6.34 -28.59
N GLU A 37 6.77 5.22 -29.23
CA GLU A 37 7.25 3.82 -29.10
C GLU A 37 6.95 3.25 -27.68
N SER A 38 6.34 2.08 -27.47
CA SER A 38 6.18 0.88 -28.32
C SER A 38 4.78 0.22 -28.18
N ALA A 39 4.43 -0.68 -29.10
CA ALA A 39 3.22 -1.52 -29.01
C ALA A 39 3.57 -2.94 -28.55
N GLY A 40 3.29 -3.27 -27.30
CA GLY A 40 3.41 -4.63 -26.76
C GLY A 40 2.16 -5.45 -27.03
N THR A 41 2.30 -6.58 -27.73
CA THR A 41 1.20 -7.55 -27.93
C THR A 41 1.06 -8.47 -26.74
N GLU A 42 -0.08 -8.43 -26.04
CA GLU A 42 -0.46 -9.48 -25.09
C GLU A 42 -0.78 -10.77 -25.85
N PHE A 43 -0.22 -11.89 -25.38
CA PHE A 43 -0.37 -13.22 -25.97
C PHE A 43 -1.22 -14.11 -25.05
N ALA A 44 -2.21 -14.79 -25.60
CA ALA A 44 -3.17 -15.58 -24.83
C ALA A 44 -2.72 -17.03 -24.62
N GLY A 45 -3.06 -17.58 -23.46
CA GLY A 45 -2.91 -18.98 -23.05
C GLY A 45 -2.84 -19.08 -21.52
N ASP A 46 -3.27 -20.16 -20.87
CA ASP A 46 -3.99 -21.33 -21.36
C ASP A 46 -4.67 -21.98 -20.13
N ASP A 47 -5.99 -21.87 -20.01
CA ASP A 47 -6.77 -22.22 -18.82
C ASP A 47 -7.03 -23.74 -18.71
N GLY A 48 -5.96 -24.49 -18.43
CA GLY A 48 -5.93 -25.94 -18.26
C GLY A 48 -6.57 -26.45 -16.96
N GLU A 49 -7.88 -26.31 -16.81
CA GLU A 49 -8.65 -26.78 -15.65
C GLU A 49 -8.84 -28.31 -15.66
N MET A 50 -8.12 -29.03 -14.79
CA MET A 50 -8.25 -30.49 -14.67
C MET A 50 -9.47 -30.91 -13.86
N SER A 51 -10.49 -31.44 -14.56
CA SER A 51 -11.66 -32.07 -13.94
C SER A 51 -11.28 -33.29 -13.10
N GLU A 52 -11.94 -33.44 -11.96
CA GLU A 52 -12.06 -34.73 -11.27
C GLU A 52 -12.85 -35.72 -12.16
N GLU A 53 -12.48 -37.00 -12.16
CA GLU A 53 -13.32 -38.08 -12.71
C GLU A 53 -13.41 -39.24 -11.72
N ALA A 54 -14.63 -39.53 -11.25
CA ALA A 54 -14.90 -40.56 -10.25
C ALA A 54 -15.18 -41.92 -10.91
N GLY A 55 -14.13 -42.67 -11.24
CA GLY A 55 -14.21 -44.04 -11.77
C GLY A 55 -14.18 -45.12 -10.67
N GLY A 56 -15.33 -45.66 -10.28
CA GLY A 56 -15.42 -46.78 -9.34
C GLY A 56 -15.17 -48.15 -9.97
N ALA A 57 -14.47 -49.04 -9.26
CA ALA A 57 -14.38 -50.47 -9.56
C ALA A 57 -14.54 -51.29 -8.27
N ASP A 58 -15.23 -52.42 -8.37
CA ASP A 58 -15.66 -53.28 -7.26
C ASP A 58 -14.94 -54.63 -7.29
N LEU A 59 -14.90 -55.31 -6.14
CA LEU A 59 -14.31 -56.64 -5.88
C LEU A 59 -12.75 -56.67 -5.98
N VAL A 60 -12.02 -57.51 -5.24
CA VAL A 60 -12.38 -58.76 -4.55
C VAL A 60 -11.87 -58.76 -3.10
N ASP A 61 -12.74 -59.10 -2.14
CA ASP A 61 -12.34 -59.57 -0.81
C ASP A 61 -11.95 -61.05 -0.88
N SER A 62 -10.85 -61.42 -0.22
CA SER A 62 -10.36 -62.80 -0.13
C SER A 62 -9.56 -62.99 1.15
N SER A 63 -10.27 -63.00 2.28
CA SER A 63 -9.71 -63.47 3.55
C SER A 63 -9.19 -64.91 3.44
N ALA A 64 -7.97 -65.12 3.93
CA ALA A 64 -7.38 -66.44 4.09
C ALA A 64 -6.60 -66.46 5.41
N ASP A 65 -7.11 -67.21 6.39
CA ASP A 65 -6.55 -67.30 7.73
C ASP A 65 -5.13 -67.87 7.72
N VAL A 66 -4.19 -67.17 8.37
CA VAL A 66 -2.88 -67.72 8.72
C VAL A 66 -2.82 -67.95 10.22
N GLU A 67 -2.85 -69.22 10.58
CA GLU A 67 -2.97 -69.73 11.94
C GLU A 67 -1.82 -69.25 12.85
N ARG A 68 -2.16 -68.57 13.95
CA ARG A 68 -1.18 -68.11 14.97
C ARG A 68 -0.67 -69.27 15.81
N ALA A 69 0.26 -70.05 15.25
CA ALA A 69 1.01 -71.06 16.00
C ALA A 69 1.80 -70.41 17.15
N GLN A 70 1.52 -70.81 18.39
CA GLN A 70 2.23 -70.34 19.57
C GLN A 70 3.60 -71.04 19.69
N ILE A 71 4.70 -70.27 19.69
CA ILE A 71 6.01 -70.77 20.12
C ILE A 71 6.38 -70.08 21.43
N ASN A 72 6.19 -70.81 22.54
CA ASN A 72 6.61 -70.40 23.88
C ASN A 72 7.71 -71.34 24.39
N THR A 73 8.96 -71.05 24.03
CA THR A 73 10.14 -71.74 24.56
C THR A 73 11.25 -70.75 24.88
N ASN A 74 11.31 -70.34 26.15
CA ASN A 74 12.38 -69.56 26.74
C ASN A 74 13.72 -70.31 26.75
N PRO A 75 14.80 -69.78 26.14
CA PRO A 75 16.17 -70.19 26.43
C PRO A 75 16.72 -69.34 27.61
N ALA A 76 17.29 -70.00 28.61
CA ALA A 76 17.74 -69.33 29.84
C ALA A 76 18.93 -68.37 29.60
N ALA A 77 18.93 -67.24 30.32
CA ALA A 77 20.09 -66.36 30.42
C ALA A 77 21.24 -67.05 31.21
N PRO A 78 22.53 -66.78 30.88
CA PRO A 78 23.65 -67.25 31.69
C PRO A 78 23.67 -66.60 33.07
N ASP A 79 24.12 -67.36 34.06
CA ASP A 79 24.32 -66.91 35.45
C ASP A 79 25.46 -65.88 35.53
N LEU A 80 25.14 -64.65 35.95
CA LEU A 80 26.10 -63.58 36.21
C LEU A 80 26.18 -63.32 37.72
N ASN A 81 27.17 -63.94 38.34
CA ASN A 81 27.52 -63.79 39.75
C ASN A 81 27.87 -62.34 40.13
N LEU A 82 26.89 -61.60 40.66
CA LEU A 82 27.04 -60.21 41.10
C LEU A 82 27.76 -60.09 42.45
N GLN A 83 29.09 -60.16 42.40
CA GLN A 83 29.94 -59.71 43.52
C GLN A 83 29.89 -58.17 43.60
N PRO A 84 29.54 -57.55 44.74
CA PRO A 84 29.52 -56.09 44.85
C PRO A 84 30.92 -55.48 44.74
N GLY A 85 31.17 -54.75 43.64
CA GLY A 85 32.40 -53.98 43.44
C GLY A 85 32.36 -52.63 44.16
N THR A 86 33.50 -52.21 44.69
CA THR A 86 33.71 -50.86 45.24
C THR A 86 33.46 -49.79 44.17
N PRO A 87 32.81 -48.66 44.48
CA PRO A 87 32.69 -47.55 43.53
C PRO A 87 34.08 -46.97 43.21
N GLY A 88 34.50 -47.09 41.96
CA GLY A 88 35.76 -46.56 41.44
C GLY A 88 35.56 -45.95 40.07
N ASP A 89 35.89 -44.65 39.96
CA ASP A 89 35.91 -43.78 38.78
C ASP A 89 34.80 -43.95 37.73
N GLU A 90 33.97 -42.90 37.58
CA GLU A 90 33.18 -42.64 36.37
C GLU A 90 34.09 -42.18 35.22
N SER A 91 35.02 -43.05 34.82
CA SER A 91 35.82 -42.88 33.60
C SER A 91 34.89 -43.05 32.40
N SER A 92 34.35 -41.92 31.94
CA SER A 92 33.40 -41.84 30.83
C SER A 92 33.99 -42.51 29.59
N THR A 93 33.56 -43.75 29.34
CA THR A 93 34.03 -44.52 28.19
C THR A 93 33.37 -43.97 26.95
N GLU A 94 34.04 -42.99 26.33
CA GLU A 94 33.63 -42.39 25.06
C GLU A 94 33.50 -43.51 24.03
N VAL A 95 32.27 -43.77 23.59
CA VAL A 95 31.94 -44.86 22.66
C VAL A 95 32.42 -44.45 21.27
N GLN A 96 33.72 -44.64 21.05
CA GLN A 96 34.38 -44.53 19.74
C GLN A 96 33.53 -45.31 18.72
N PRO A 97 33.02 -44.66 17.65
CA PRO A 97 32.15 -45.32 16.70
C PRO A 97 32.92 -46.43 16.00
N VAL A 98 32.44 -47.67 16.13
CA VAL A 98 33.09 -48.85 15.55
C VAL A 98 33.21 -48.65 14.04
N ASP A 99 34.45 -48.58 13.54
CA ASP A 99 34.69 -48.69 12.12
C ASP A 99 34.24 -50.08 11.68
N THR A 100 33.14 -50.07 10.93
CA THR A 100 32.40 -51.23 10.49
C THR A 100 32.68 -51.52 9.01
N GLY A 101 33.66 -50.82 8.39
CA GLY A 101 33.93 -50.87 6.96
C GLY A 101 32.80 -50.28 6.09
N ARG A 102 31.80 -49.65 6.72
CA ARG A 102 30.60 -49.15 6.05
C ARG A 102 30.88 -47.83 5.31
N GLN A 103 30.40 -47.78 4.08
CA GLN A 103 30.45 -46.59 3.24
C GLN A 103 29.30 -45.66 3.66
N ILE A 104 29.59 -44.63 4.46
CA ILE A 104 28.58 -43.72 5.01
C ILE A 104 28.85 -42.29 4.53
N ILE A 105 27.89 -41.70 3.82
CA ILE A 105 27.88 -40.27 3.51
C ILE A 105 27.37 -39.53 4.76
N ARG A 106 28.07 -38.47 5.19
CA ARG A 106 27.65 -37.59 6.28
C ARG A 106 27.49 -36.15 5.79
N THR A 107 26.34 -35.57 6.09
CA THR A 107 26.07 -34.15 5.87
C THR A 107 25.56 -33.49 7.14
N ALA A 108 25.90 -32.22 7.34
CA ALA A 108 25.26 -31.39 8.36
C ALA A 108 24.93 -30.01 7.80
N ASN A 109 23.81 -29.46 8.24
CA ASN A 109 23.38 -28.09 7.97
C ASN A 109 23.18 -27.39 9.31
N ILE A 110 23.86 -26.24 9.51
CA ILE A 110 23.76 -25.42 10.71
C ILE A 110 23.28 -24.02 10.31
N LEU A 111 22.30 -23.50 11.04
CA LEU A 111 21.97 -22.08 11.07
C LEU A 111 22.38 -21.52 12.43
N ALA A 112 23.26 -20.53 12.45
CA ALA A 112 23.71 -19.87 13.67
C ALA A 112 23.65 -18.34 13.56
N GLU A 113 23.31 -17.69 14.67
CA GLU A 113 23.30 -16.24 14.81
C GLU A 113 24.58 -15.72 15.49
N VAL A 114 25.13 -14.62 14.98
CA VAL A 114 26.39 -14.03 15.42
C VAL A 114 26.31 -12.49 15.47
N THR A 115 27.21 -11.84 16.19
CA THR A 115 27.30 -10.37 16.24
C THR A 115 28.18 -9.77 15.14
N ASP A 116 29.02 -10.58 14.49
CA ASP A 116 29.87 -10.19 13.36
C ASP A 116 30.05 -11.42 12.45
N VAL A 117 29.50 -11.33 11.23
CA VAL A 117 29.56 -12.42 10.24
C VAL A 117 30.95 -12.61 9.64
N ALA A 118 31.78 -11.57 9.55
CA ALA A 118 33.13 -11.64 9.01
C ALA A 118 34.09 -12.29 10.03
N ALA A 119 34.03 -11.90 11.30
CA ALA A 119 34.79 -12.52 12.37
C ALA A 119 34.43 -14.00 12.54
N ALA A 120 33.12 -14.32 12.57
CA ALA A 120 32.64 -15.70 12.64
C ALA A 120 33.09 -16.55 11.45
N SER A 121 33.09 -15.98 10.23
CA SER A 121 33.59 -16.66 9.02
C SER A 121 35.07 -17.02 9.16
N GLN A 122 35.91 -16.07 9.57
CA GLN A 122 37.35 -16.31 9.70
C GLN A 122 37.65 -17.33 10.81
N GLN A 123 36.92 -17.28 11.93
CA GLN A 123 37.03 -18.28 13.00
C GLN A 123 36.64 -19.67 12.50
N ALA A 124 35.52 -19.82 11.79
CA ALA A 124 35.06 -21.10 11.24
C ALA A 124 36.07 -21.71 10.27
N ILE A 125 36.62 -20.90 9.35
CA ILE A 125 37.66 -21.33 8.41
C ILE A 125 38.90 -21.81 9.17
N ASN A 126 39.39 -21.04 10.15
CA ASN A 126 40.55 -21.41 10.96
C ASN A 126 40.33 -22.73 11.73
N THR A 127 39.15 -22.88 12.34
CA THR A 127 38.74 -24.10 13.05
C THR A 127 38.75 -25.32 12.14
N VAL A 128 38.14 -25.23 10.95
CA VAL A 128 38.06 -26.35 10.00
C VAL A 128 39.43 -26.72 9.43
N SER A 129 40.24 -25.72 9.05
CA SER A 129 41.59 -25.98 8.53
C SER A 129 42.56 -26.53 9.58
N SER A 130 42.33 -26.28 10.87
CA SER A 130 43.16 -26.86 11.95
C SER A 130 43.14 -28.39 12.02
N VAL A 131 42.08 -29.04 11.49
CA VAL A 131 41.95 -30.50 11.42
C VAL A 131 42.13 -31.05 10.00
N GLY A 132 42.69 -30.26 9.07
CA GLY A 132 42.86 -30.66 7.68
C GLY A 132 41.57 -30.65 6.83
N GLY A 133 40.49 -30.06 7.33
CA GLY A 133 39.33 -29.73 6.51
C GLY A 133 39.57 -28.52 5.60
N LEU A 134 38.75 -28.38 4.56
CA LEU A 134 38.86 -27.29 3.58
C LEU A 134 37.53 -26.57 3.35
N LEU A 135 37.61 -25.26 3.10
CA LEU A 135 36.50 -24.47 2.57
C LEU A 135 36.31 -24.82 1.08
N PHE A 136 35.09 -25.20 0.71
CA PHE A 136 34.71 -25.61 -0.65
C PHE A 136 33.88 -24.54 -1.36
N ASN A 137 33.05 -23.79 -0.64
CA ASN A 137 32.30 -22.64 -1.16
C ASN A 137 32.01 -21.62 -0.05
N GLN A 138 31.90 -20.34 -0.43
CA GLN A 138 31.45 -19.24 0.43
C GLN A 138 30.57 -18.28 -0.39
N ASP A 139 29.29 -18.20 -0.04
CA ASP A 139 28.38 -17.13 -0.51
C ASP A 139 28.22 -16.14 0.66
N THR A 140 28.54 -14.86 0.45
CA THR A 140 28.42 -13.82 1.48
C THR A 140 27.64 -12.64 0.93
N ARG A 141 26.63 -12.21 1.69
CA ARG A 141 25.72 -11.11 1.36
C ARG A 141 25.78 -10.09 2.48
N VAL A 142 26.22 -8.89 2.11
CA VAL A 142 26.23 -7.72 2.99
C VAL A 142 24.93 -6.96 2.74
N ALA A 143 24.21 -6.63 3.80
CA ALA A 143 22.98 -5.88 3.71
C ALA A 143 23.22 -4.46 3.18
N SER A 144 22.32 -3.95 2.34
CA SER A 144 22.41 -2.59 1.79
C SER A 144 21.76 -1.53 2.69
N ASN A 145 21.16 -1.95 3.80
CA ASN A 145 20.45 -1.13 4.77
C ASN A 145 20.42 -1.87 6.14
N ASN A 146 19.92 -1.21 7.18
CA ASN A 146 19.79 -1.81 8.53
C ASN A 146 18.47 -2.60 8.70
N ILE A 147 17.88 -3.13 7.62
CA ILE A 147 16.62 -3.89 7.62
C ILE A 147 16.89 -5.36 7.30
N GLU A 148 17.85 -5.64 6.42
CA GLU A 148 18.37 -6.98 6.15
C GLU A 148 19.57 -7.30 7.05
N ALA A 149 19.71 -8.56 7.47
CA ALA A 149 20.88 -9.03 8.20
C ALA A 149 22.02 -9.37 7.22
N ASN A 150 23.26 -9.07 7.58
CA ASN A 150 24.41 -9.68 6.90
C ASN A 150 24.32 -11.21 7.04
N ARG A 151 24.67 -11.94 5.98
CA ARG A 151 24.61 -13.40 5.96
C ARG A 151 25.78 -13.99 5.19
N THR A 152 26.35 -15.08 5.70
CA THR A 152 27.30 -15.92 4.96
C THR A 152 26.84 -17.36 4.98
N THR A 153 27.15 -18.12 3.93
CA THR A 153 26.94 -19.56 3.83
C THR A 153 28.25 -20.20 3.43
N LEU A 154 28.85 -20.94 4.36
CA LEU A 154 30.13 -21.63 4.21
C LEU A 154 29.89 -23.12 4.03
N VAL A 155 30.46 -23.71 2.98
CA VAL A 155 30.43 -25.15 2.73
C VAL A 155 31.83 -25.71 2.96
N PHE A 156 31.97 -26.59 3.93
CA PHE A 156 33.23 -27.23 4.30
C PHE A 156 33.24 -28.71 3.91
N ARG A 157 34.43 -29.23 3.56
CA ARG A 157 34.70 -30.67 3.42
C ARG A 157 35.70 -31.09 4.50
N VAL A 158 35.37 -32.16 5.23
CA VAL A 158 36.06 -32.56 6.47
C VAL A 158 36.29 -34.07 6.46
N PRO A 159 37.44 -34.58 6.97
CA PRO A 159 37.65 -36.00 7.21
C PRO A 159 36.53 -36.61 8.08
N PRO A 160 35.94 -37.77 7.72
CA PRO A 160 34.82 -38.35 8.46
C PRO A 160 35.10 -38.65 9.95
N ALA A 161 36.36 -38.83 10.33
CA ALA A 161 36.78 -39.03 11.73
C ALA A 161 36.64 -37.77 12.59
N ASP A 162 36.88 -36.59 12.02
CA ASP A 162 36.89 -35.32 12.74
C ASP A 162 35.56 -34.57 12.66
N PHE A 163 34.61 -35.08 11.86
CA PHE A 163 33.27 -34.50 11.61
C PHE A 163 32.58 -34.01 12.88
N GLN A 164 32.44 -34.85 13.92
CA GLN A 164 31.76 -34.47 15.16
C GLN A 164 32.52 -33.41 15.96
N ARG A 165 33.87 -33.46 15.97
CA ARG A 165 34.71 -32.46 16.65
C ARG A 165 34.52 -31.09 16.00
N VAL A 166 34.58 -31.05 14.67
CA VAL A 166 34.35 -29.82 13.88
C VAL A 166 32.93 -29.31 14.08
N LEU A 167 31.91 -30.17 14.04
CA LEU A 167 30.52 -29.79 14.24
C LEU A 167 30.32 -29.09 15.60
N ASN A 168 30.88 -29.68 16.66
CA ASN A 168 30.84 -29.10 18.01
C ASN A 168 31.61 -27.77 18.09
N SER A 169 32.78 -27.67 17.45
CA SER A 169 33.58 -26.44 17.44
C SER A 169 32.92 -25.30 16.64
N LEU A 170 32.27 -25.60 15.51
CA LEU A 170 31.52 -24.63 14.70
C LEU A 170 30.26 -24.16 15.44
N GLY A 171 29.55 -25.07 16.11
CA GLY A 171 28.40 -24.74 16.96
C GLY A 171 28.74 -23.85 18.16
N GLY A 172 30.02 -23.72 18.54
CA GLY A 172 30.51 -22.81 19.58
C GLY A 172 30.85 -21.39 19.10
N ILE A 173 30.70 -21.08 17.80
CA ILE A 173 31.06 -19.76 17.24
C ILE A 173 29.90 -18.76 17.36
N GLY A 174 28.66 -19.23 17.44
CA GLY A 174 27.45 -18.40 17.51
C GLY A 174 26.30 -19.12 18.19
N ASN A 175 25.13 -18.47 18.28
CA ASN A 175 23.93 -19.10 18.81
C ASN A 175 23.29 -19.99 17.74
N VAL A 176 23.44 -21.31 17.85
CA VAL A 176 22.80 -22.26 16.93
C VAL A 176 21.28 -22.18 17.07
N ARG A 177 20.61 -21.85 15.95
CA ARG A 177 19.15 -21.80 15.83
C ARG A 177 18.57 -23.07 15.23
N GLU A 178 19.27 -23.66 14.27
CA GLU A 178 18.90 -24.92 13.62
C GLU A 178 20.15 -25.78 13.40
N GLN A 179 20.03 -27.09 13.63
CA GLN A 179 21.08 -28.05 13.31
C GLN A 179 20.45 -29.37 12.86
N THR A 180 20.70 -29.73 11.60
CA THR A 180 20.26 -30.97 10.97
C THR A 180 21.50 -31.79 10.58
N ILE A 181 21.51 -33.09 10.89
CA ILE A 181 22.64 -34.00 10.67
C ILE A 181 22.11 -35.28 10.03
N ASP A 182 22.60 -35.60 8.84
CA ASP A 182 22.20 -36.79 8.09
C ASP A 182 23.37 -37.76 7.92
N ALA A 183 23.06 -39.05 7.98
CA ALA A 183 24.01 -40.14 7.74
C ALA A 183 23.37 -41.22 6.86
N THR A 184 23.85 -41.35 5.63
CA THR A 184 23.30 -42.30 4.64
C THR A 184 24.29 -43.43 4.41
N ASP A 185 23.92 -44.65 4.78
CA ASP A 185 24.66 -45.86 4.46
C ASP A 185 24.47 -46.20 2.98
N VAL A 186 25.56 -46.12 2.22
CA VAL A 186 25.61 -46.42 0.78
C VAL A 186 26.39 -47.69 0.47
N THR A 187 26.73 -48.49 1.50
CA THR A 187 27.55 -49.72 1.35
C THR A 187 26.95 -50.68 0.32
N GLY A 188 25.64 -50.92 0.37
CA GLY A 188 24.94 -51.74 -0.61
C GLY A 188 25.04 -51.16 -2.03
N ARG A 189 24.86 -49.84 -2.19
CA ARG A 189 24.93 -49.18 -3.50
C ARG A 189 26.33 -49.21 -4.12
N VAL A 190 27.38 -49.15 -3.31
CA VAL A 190 28.77 -49.32 -3.77
C VAL A 190 28.97 -50.75 -4.31
N VAL A 191 28.58 -51.77 -3.54
CA VAL A 191 28.68 -53.18 -3.95
C VAL A 191 27.83 -53.49 -5.19
N ASP A 192 26.62 -52.92 -5.31
CA ASP A 192 25.77 -53.02 -6.50
C ASP A 192 26.47 -52.47 -7.74
N LEU A 193 27.12 -51.31 -7.63
CA LEU A 193 27.79 -50.64 -8.75
C LEU A 193 29.06 -51.39 -9.15
N GLU A 194 29.89 -51.81 -8.19
CA GLU A 194 31.10 -52.60 -8.44
C GLU A 194 30.78 -53.95 -9.11
N SER A 195 29.68 -54.59 -8.70
CA SER A 195 29.15 -55.80 -9.33
C SER A 195 28.67 -55.57 -10.77
N GLN A 196 27.95 -54.47 -11.02
CA GLN A 196 27.50 -54.10 -12.36
C GLN A 196 28.67 -53.70 -13.28
N ILE A 197 29.65 -52.96 -12.78
CA ILE A 197 30.88 -52.60 -13.49
C ILE A 197 31.60 -53.88 -13.93
N THR A 198 31.85 -54.81 -13.00
CA THR A 198 32.52 -56.09 -13.29
C THR A 198 31.77 -56.91 -14.34
N SER A 199 30.43 -56.96 -14.27
CA SER A 199 29.59 -57.65 -15.25
C SER A 199 29.67 -56.99 -16.64
N THR A 200 29.65 -55.66 -16.70
CA THR A 200 29.73 -54.89 -17.95
C THR A 200 31.12 -54.97 -18.58
N GLU A 201 32.20 -54.94 -17.79
CA GLU A 201 33.58 -55.16 -18.26
C GLU A 201 33.75 -56.52 -18.93
N LEU A 202 33.22 -57.59 -18.31
CA LEU A 202 33.19 -58.92 -18.90
C LEU A 202 32.33 -59.00 -20.17
N SER A 203 31.30 -58.15 -20.31
CA SER A 203 30.49 -58.05 -21.53
C SER A 203 31.28 -57.35 -22.66
N VAL A 204 31.93 -56.22 -22.36
CA VAL A 204 32.83 -55.49 -23.26
C VAL A 204 33.96 -56.38 -23.78
N GLU A 205 34.59 -57.18 -22.91
CA GLU A 205 35.66 -58.10 -23.31
C GLU A 205 35.15 -59.21 -24.25
N ARG A 206 33.98 -59.81 -23.98
CA ARG A 206 33.36 -60.80 -24.88
C ARG A 206 33.02 -60.20 -26.25
N LEU A 207 32.47 -58.99 -26.30
CA LEU A 207 32.12 -58.29 -27.54
C LEU A 207 33.37 -57.98 -28.39
N ARG A 208 34.45 -57.52 -27.76
CA ARG A 208 35.77 -57.36 -28.42
C ARG A 208 36.32 -58.70 -28.92
N GLY A 209 36.14 -59.78 -28.17
CA GLY A 209 36.49 -61.15 -28.58
C GLY A 209 35.70 -61.63 -29.81
N PHE A 210 34.40 -61.36 -29.88
CA PHE A 210 33.58 -61.68 -31.06
C PHE A 210 33.97 -60.84 -32.28
N LEU A 211 34.21 -59.54 -32.11
CA LEU A 211 34.70 -58.65 -33.18
C LEU A 211 36.02 -59.13 -33.79
N ALA A 212 36.96 -59.61 -32.96
CA ALA A 212 38.25 -60.14 -33.42
C ALA A 212 38.13 -61.40 -34.30
N GLY A 213 37.00 -62.10 -34.28
CA GLY A 213 36.71 -63.27 -35.12
C GLY A 213 35.67 -63.04 -36.22
N ALA A 214 35.07 -61.85 -36.31
CA ALA A 214 33.95 -61.58 -37.22
C ALA A 214 34.43 -61.28 -38.65
N THR A 215 33.86 -61.98 -39.64
CA THR A 215 34.17 -61.80 -41.07
C THR A 215 33.00 -61.28 -41.90
N ASP A 216 31.81 -61.21 -41.33
CA ASP A 216 30.61 -60.65 -41.95
C ASP A 216 30.42 -59.18 -41.56
N LEU A 217 30.28 -58.29 -42.55
CA LEU A 217 30.20 -56.84 -42.35
C LEU A 217 28.94 -56.40 -41.57
N THR A 218 27.84 -57.16 -41.65
CA THR A 218 26.62 -56.85 -40.89
C THR A 218 26.76 -57.26 -39.43
N GLN A 219 27.45 -58.37 -39.15
CA GLN A 219 27.78 -58.80 -37.79
C GLN A 219 28.79 -57.86 -37.13
N VAL A 220 29.83 -57.42 -37.86
CA VAL A 220 30.78 -56.40 -37.37
C VAL A 220 30.03 -55.12 -36.97
N ALA A 221 29.21 -54.56 -37.87
CA ALA A 221 28.43 -53.35 -37.56
C ALA A 221 27.46 -53.54 -36.38
N ALA A 222 26.88 -54.72 -36.19
CA ALA A 222 26.03 -55.01 -35.03
C ALA A 222 26.84 -55.05 -33.73
N PHE A 223 27.99 -55.75 -33.72
CA PHE A 223 28.85 -55.85 -32.53
C PHE A 223 29.57 -54.53 -32.19
N GLU A 224 29.93 -53.70 -33.18
CA GLU A 224 30.50 -52.36 -32.94
C GLU A 224 29.51 -51.42 -32.23
N ASN A 225 28.23 -51.46 -32.64
CA ASN A 225 27.19 -50.66 -31.98
C ASN A 225 26.93 -51.15 -30.54
N GLU A 226 26.82 -52.46 -30.33
CA GLU A 226 26.62 -52.99 -28.97
C GLU A 226 27.86 -52.82 -28.08
N LEU A 227 29.08 -52.90 -28.63
CA LEU A 227 30.30 -52.56 -27.91
C LEU A 227 30.29 -51.10 -27.46
N ARG A 228 29.94 -50.16 -28.36
CA ARG A 228 29.83 -48.73 -28.02
C ARG A 228 28.80 -48.49 -26.91
N ASN A 229 27.67 -49.19 -26.94
CA ASN A 229 26.66 -49.13 -25.89
C ASN A 229 27.27 -49.56 -24.54
N ARG A 230 27.90 -50.74 -24.49
CA ARG A 230 28.47 -51.28 -23.23
C ARG A 230 29.68 -50.50 -22.71
N GLU A 231 30.46 -49.88 -23.57
CA GLU A 231 31.52 -48.95 -23.16
C GLU A 231 30.93 -47.64 -22.59
N THR A 232 29.79 -47.18 -23.11
CA THR A 232 29.05 -46.01 -22.58
C THR A 232 28.38 -46.33 -21.23
N ASP A 233 27.75 -47.51 -21.10
CA ASP A 233 27.21 -48.01 -19.82
C ASP A 233 28.31 -48.07 -18.75
N LEU A 234 29.46 -48.63 -19.12
CA LEU A 234 30.60 -48.84 -18.22
C LEU A 234 31.16 -47.52 -17.67
N GLU A 235 31.41 -46.53 -18.53
CA GLU A 235 31.89 -45.22 -18.06
C GLU A 235 30.82 -44.46 -17.25
N THR A 236 29.54 -44.67 -17.55
CA THR A 236 28.44 -44.13 -16.74
C THR A 236 28.43 -44.72 -15.33
N LEU A 237 28.51 -46.05 -15.19
CA LEU A 237 28.58 -46.74 -13.90
C LEU A 237 29.84 -46.35 -13.11
N ARG A 238 31.01 -46.28 -13.77
CA ARG A 238 32.27 -45.81 -13.17
C ARG A 238 32.17 -44.36 -12.69
N GLY A 239 31.47 -43.50 -13.41
CA GLY A 239 31.18 -42.11 -13.00
C GLY A 239 30.29 -42.03 -11.76
N GLN A 240 29.24 -42.85 -11.69
CA GLN A 240 28.37 -42.96 -10.51
C GLN A 240 29.13 -43.44 -9.27
N LEU A 241 29.91 -44.53 -9.40
CA LEU A 241 30.72 -45.08 -8.31
C LEU A 241 31.72 -44.03 -7.77
N ARG A 242 32.46 -43.36 -8.66
CA ARG A 242 33.40 -42.29 -8.29
C ARG A 242 32.72 -41.13 -7.55
N THR A 243 31.48 -40.81 -7.91
CA THR A 243 30.70 -39.75 -7.25
C THR A 243 30.37 -40.14 -5.81
N ILE A 244 29.91 -41.37 -5.57
CA ILE A 244 29.59 -41.88 -4.22
C ILE A 244 30.86 -42.01 -3.37
N GLN A 245 31.95 -42.54 -3.92
CA GLN A 245 33.25 -42.62 -3.23
C GLN A 245 33.76 -41.23 -2.79
N ASN A 246 33.56 -40.19 -3.60
CA ASN A 246 33.87 -38.79 -3.27
C ASN A 246 32.92 -38.14 -2.24
N GLN A 247 31.77 -38.75 -1.95
CA GLN A 247 30.83 -38.30 -0.91
C GLN A 247 31.08 -39.02 0.44
N VAL A 248 31.64 -40.23 0.41
CA VAL A 248 32.03 -40.98 1.62
C VAL A 248 33.41 -40.54 2.14
N SER A 249 34.36 -40.25 1.25
CA SER A 249 35.73 -39.87 1.63
C SER A 249 35.83 -38.53 2.38
N LEU A 250 34.87 -37.63 2.17
CA LEU A 250 34.80 -36.30 2.79
C LEU A 250 33.37 -35.95 3.20
N SER A 251 33.15 -35.86 4.51
CA SER A 251 31.89 -35.37 5.07
C SER A 251 31.70 -33.88 4.74
N THR A 252 30.45 -33.45 4.53
CA THR A 252 30.14 -32.06 4.15
C THR A 252 29.43 -31.35 5.30
N ILE A 253 29.89 -30.16 5.67
CA ILE A 253 29.22 -29.31 6.67
C ILE A 253 28.91 -27.97 6.02
N THR A 254 27.62 -27.65 5.92
CA THR A 254 27.12 -26.33 5.54
C THR A 254 26.81 -25.56 6.82
N ILE A 255 27.37 -24.36 6.97
CA ILE A 255 27.00 -23.44 8.06
C ILE A 255 26.59 -22.09 7.47
N THR A 256 25.37 -21.66 7.80
CA THR A 256 24.94 -20.28 7.65
C THR A 256 25.25 -19.53 8.94
N PHE A 257 25.97 -18.41 8.85
CA PHE A 257 25.92 -17.38 9.89
C PHE A 257 25.03 -16.23 9.41
N THR A 258 24.12 -15.79 10.27
CA THR A 258 23.29 -14.59 10.09
C THR A 258 23.61 -13.61 11.21
N GLU A 259 23.71 -12.32 10.91
CA GLU A 259 23.96 -11.30 11.92
C GLU A 259 22.71 -11.05 12.77
N ILE A 260 22.88 -10.92 14.08
CA ILE A 260 21.82 -10.48 14.99
C ILE A 260 21.57 -9.00 14.73
N LEU A 261 20.51 -8.68 14.00
CA LEU A 261 20.04 -7.31 13.90
C LEU A 261 19.70 -6.79 15.30
N ALA A 262 20.34 -5.68 15.68
CA ALA A 262 19.89 -4.91 16.83
C ALA A 262 18.42 -4.53 16.62
N PRO A 263 17.55 -4.59 17.66
CA PRO A 263 16.18 -4.14 17.53
C PRO A 263 16.18 -2.69 17.06
N ALA A 264 15.37 -2.38 16.04
CA ALA A 264 15.31 -1.04 15.48
C ALA A 264 14.99 -0.04 16.60
N LYS A 265 15.90 0.92 16.84
CA LYS A 265 15.74 1.95 17.90
C LYS A 265 14.33 2.55 17.77
N PRO A 266 13.46 2.47 18.79
CA PRO A 266 12.07 2.88 18.65
C PRO A 266 12.03 4.36 18.30
N THR A 267 11.33 4.70 17.21
CA THR A 267 11.21 6.07 16.75
C THR A 267 9.99 6.73 17.42
N PRO A 268 10.11 8.02 17.78
CA PRO A 268 8.96 8.81 18.19
C PRO A 268 8.15 9.22 16.96
N ASN A 269 6.83 9.20 17.09
CA ASN A 269 5.91 9.67 16.06
C ASN A 269 4.63 10.15 16.73
N MET A 270 3.96 11.12 16.13
CA MET A 270 2.71 11.67 16.65
C MET A 270 1.81 12.12 15.50
N SER A 271 0.50 12.07 15.70
CA SER A 271 -0.49 12.67 14.81
C SER A 271 -1.18 13.84 15.51
N LEU A 272 -1.52 14.87 14.74
CA LEU A 272 -2.29 16.03 15.20
C LEU A 272 -3.55 16.15 14.35
N ALA A 273 -4.71 16.29 14.98
CA ALA A 273 -5.98 16.56 14.32
C ALA A 273 -6.63 17.81 14.91
N SER A 274 -7.31 18.59 14.06
CA SER A 274 -7.99 19.84 14.43
C SER A 274 -9.50 19.73 14.15
N PHE A 275 -10.33 19.92 15.17
CA PHE A 275 -11.79 19.85 15.09
C PHE A 275 -12.42 21.21 15.42
N LEU A 276 -13.62 21.50 14.92
CA LEU A 276 -14.31 22.77 15.20
C LEU A 276 -15.81 22.55 15.44
N TYR A 277 -16.30 23.04 16.58
CA TYR A 277 -17.73 23.07 16.89
C TYR A 277 -18.21 24.44 17.37
N GLN A 278 -19.54 24.61 17.39
CA GLN A 278 -20.23 25.81 17.83
C GLN A 278 -20.71 25.69 19.28
N GLY A 279 -20.40 26.71 20.09
CA GLY A 279 -20.63 26.75 21.53
C GLY A 279 -19.33 26.95 22.32
N HIS A 280 -19.49 27.39 23.56
CA HIS A 280 -18.45 27.41 24.59
C HIS A 280 -18.93 26.49 25.72
N ASP A 281 -18.18 25.42 25.97
CA ASP A 281 -18.48 24.37 26.95
C ASP A 281 -17.22 23.77 27.62
N GLY A 282 -16.06 24.41 27.45
CA GLY A 282 -14.78 23.97 27.99
C GLY A 282 -14.10 22.84 27.20
N GLY A 283 -14.56 22.55 25.98
CA GLY A 283 -14.07 21.43 25.16
C GLY A 283 -14.88 20.15 25.29
N PHE A 284 -15.98 20.13 26.03
CA PHE A 284 -16.80 18.94 26.26
C PHE A 284 -17.34 18.34 24.95
N SER A 285 -17.56 19.17 23.92
CA SER A 285 -17.99 18.71 22.58
C SER A 285 -16.84 18.49 21.58
N CYS A 286 -15.57 18.43 22.02
CA CYS A 286 -14.44 18.07 21.16
C CYS A 286 -14.62 16.70 20.48
N GLY A 287 -14.03 16.55 19.28
CA GLY A 287 -14.26 15.40 18.40
C GLY A 287 -15.59 15.47 17.61
N SER A 288 -16.49 16.39 17.93
CA SER A 288 -17.60 16.76 17.04
C SER A 288 -17.15 17.77 15.97
N ASN A 289 -17.90 17.85 14.87
CA ASN A 289 -17.69 18.83 13.80
C ASN A 289 -19.01 19.55 13.50
N THR A 290 -19.03 20.87 13.62
CA THR A 290 -20.13 21.72 13.14
C THR A 290 -20.10 21.83 11.61
N GLY A 291 -21.22 22.24 10.99
CA GLY A 291 -21.30 22.66 9.59
C GLY A 291 -20.96 24.14 9.39
N ASP A 292 -21.94 24.91 8.90
CA ASP A 292 -21.82 26.35 8.67
C ASP A 292 -21.53 27.14 9.94
N VAL A 293 -20.60 28.09 9.84
CA VAL A 293 -20.22 29.05 10.89
C VAL A 293 -20.68 30.45 10.47
N ARG A 294 -21.20 31.27 11.41
CA ARG A 294 -21.56 32.68 11.13
C ARG A 294 -20.74 33.65 11.97
N ASP A 295 -20.65 34.88 11.48
CA ASP A 295 -20.03 36.00 12.19
C ASP A 295 -20.76 36.27 13.52
N GLY A 296 -19.99 36.49 14.59
CA GLY A 296 -20.48 36.58 15.95
C GLY A 296 -21.11 35.30 16.50
N ASP A 297 -20.76 34.12 15.99
CA ASP A 297 -21.05 32.83 16.65
C ASP A 297 -19.93 32.49 17.64
N LEU A 298 -20.29 31.90 18.79
CA LEU A 298 -19.33 31.33 19.73
C LEU A 298 -18.82 29.99 19.19
N LEU A 299 -17.51 29.82 19.13
CA LEU A 299 -16.85 28.62 18.61
C LEU A 299 -15.79 28.10 19.56
N THR A 300 -15.55 26.80 19.49
CA THR A 300 -14.40 26.15 20.10
C THR A 300 -13.67 25.33 19.05
N ILE A 301 -12.36 25.53 18.94
CA ILE A 301 -11.45 24.70 18.16
C ILE A 301 -10.74 23.73 19.09
N CYS A 302 -10.62 22.46 18.70
CA CYS A 302 -9.94 21.43 19.48
C CYS A 302 -8.75 20.86 18.73
N PHE A 303 -7.70 20.52 19.47
CA PHE A 303 -6.46 19.95 18.96
C PHE A 303 -6.21 18.61 19.66
N GLU A 304 -6.37 17.51 18.93
CA GLU A 304 -6.04 16.17 19.39
C GLU A 304 -4.60 15.83 19.01
N VAL A 305 -3.75 15.61 20.01
CA VAL A 305 -2.39 15.08 19.84
C VAL A 305 -2.38 13.63 20.28
N THR A 306 -2.13 12.70 19.37
CA THR A 306 -2.08 11.26 19.64
C THR A 306 -0.66 10.72 19.38
N ASN A 307 -0.08 10.00 20.33
CA ASN A 307 1.21 9.32 20.14
C ASN A 307 1.01 8.10 19.22
N SER A 308 1.59 8.18 18.02
CA SER A 308 1.49 7.16 16.97
C SER A 308 2.81 6.40 16.76
N GLY A 309 3.81 6.64 17.61
CA GLY A 309 5.10 5.97 17.61
C GLY A 309 5.20 4.85 18.64
N ALA A 310 6.40 4.30 18.77
CA ALA A 310 6.73 3.24 19.74
C ALA A 310 7.46 3.77 20.99
N THR A 311 7.49 5.10 21.18
CA THR A 311 8.31 5.80 22.19
C THR A 311 7.44 6.77 22.96
N GLY A 312 7.59 6.84 24.28
CA GLY A 312 6.90 7.82 25.13
C GLY A 312 7.34 9.26 24.82
N LEU A 313 6.40 10.20 24.84
CA LEU A 313 6.65 11.61 24.51
C LEU A 313 6.46 12.51 25.74
N THR A 314 7.40 13.42 26.01
CA THR A 314 7.28 14.50 27.00
C THR A 314 7.30 15.87 26.29
N ASP A 315 7.06 16.94 27.06
CA ASP A 315 7.20 18.32 26.59
C ASP A 315 6.34 18.60 25.34
N VAL A 316 5.09 18.08 25.35
CA VAL A 316 4.16 18.12 24.23
C VAL A 316 3.57 19.53 24.08
N VAL A 317 4.23 20.38 23.30
CA VAL A 317 3.81 21.76 23.03
C VAL A 317 2.96 21.84 21.76
N VAL A 318 1.76 22.39 21.89
CA VAL A 318 0.87 22.75 20.79
C VAL A 318 0.89 24.27 20.59
N ARG A 319 1.05 24.73 19.35
CA ARG A 319 0.91 26.15 18.96
C ARG A 319 0.15 26.27 17.64
N ASP A 320 -0.76 27.23 17.55
CA ASP A 320 -1.36 27.63 16.27
C ASP A 320 -0.82 28.98 15.82
N SER A 321 -0.09 29.01 14.71
CA SER A 321 0.55 30.23 14.20
C SER A 321 -0.38 31.11 13.35
N ALA A 322 -1.59 30.66 13.02
CA ALA A 322 -2.58 31.46 12.32
C ALA A 322 -3.55 32.17 13.29
N LEU A 323 -3.81 31.55 14.45
CA LEU A 323 -4.58 32.13 15.56
C LEU A 323 -3.70 32.87 16.59
N ASP A 324 -2.37 32.66 16.55
CA ASP A 324 -1.35 33.12 17.51
C ASP A 324 -1.66 32.76 18.97
N ILE A 325 -1.89 31.47 19.20
CA ILE A 325 -2.16 30.85 20.50
C ILE A 325 -1.20 29.69 20.77
N ASP A 326 -0.86 29.46 22.04
CA ASP A 326 -0.15 28.26 22.49
C ASP A 326 -0.83 27.56 23.68
N VAL A 327 -0.22 26.50 24.21
CA VAL A 327 -0.78 25.69 25.31
C VAL A 327 -1.16 26.51 26.55
N GLY A 328 -0.59 27.71 26.76
CA GLY A 328 -0.99 28.60 27.85
C GLY A 328 -2.37 29.25 27.67
N ASP A 329 -2.83 29.38 26.43
CA ASP A 329 -4.15 29.93 26.07
C ASP A 329 -5.24 28.84 25.99
N MET A 330 -4.84 27.56 26.00
CA MET A 330 -5.71 26.41 25.76
C MET A 330 -6.15 25.73 27.07
N THR A 331 -7.37 25.18 27.06
CA THR A 331 -7.86 24.29 28.12
C THR A 331 -7.52 22.84 27.78
N LEU A 332 -6.90 22.10 28.70
CA LEU A 332 -6.70 20.66 28.56
C LEU A 332 -8.01 19.92 28.92
N VAL A 333 -8.52 19.12 27.98
CA VAL A 333 -9.82 18.43 28.05
C VAL A 333 -9.67 16.94 28.36
N GLU A 334 -8.69 16.29 27.73
CA GLU A 334 -8.40 14.86 27.89
C GLU A 334 -6.88 14.65 28.00
N GLY A 335 -6.47 13.69 28.85
CA GLY A 335 -5.06 13.35 29.08
C GLY A 335 -4.42 14.16 30.22
N ASN A 336 -3.09 14.16 30.27
CA ASN A 336 -2.30 14.92 31.23
C ASN A 336 -0.96 15.35 30.60
N ALA A 337 -0.72 16.65 30.52
CA ALA A 337 0.48 17.23 29.90
C ALA A 337 1.74 17.12 30.79
N ASP A 338 1.59 16.94 32.11
CA ASP A 338 2.71 16.80 33.06
C ASP A 338 3.32 15.38 33.09
N THR A 339 2.81 14.46 32.27
CA THR A 339 3.22 13.05 32.23
C THR A 339 3.59 12.60 30.82
N THR A 340 4.50 11.63 30.71
CA THR A 340 4.83 10.96 29.44
C THR A 340 3.58 10.44 28.75
N LEU A 341 3.36 10.89 27.52
CA LEU A 341 2.30 10.42 26.63
C LEU A 341 2.76 9.10 26.00
N GLU A 342 2.27 7.98 26.50
CA GLU A 342 2.65 6.64 26.03
C GLU A 342 2.08 6.30 24.64
N PRO A 343 2.65 5.33 23.90
CA PRO A 343 2.11 4.87 22.62
C PRO A 343 0.60 4.59 22.64
N GLY A 344 -0.14 5.23 21.72
CA GLY A 344 -1.59 5.12 21.60
C GLY A 344 -2.40 6.00 22.57
N GLN A 345 -1.76 6.75 23.49
CA GLN A 345 -2.44 7.77 24.30
C GLN A 345 -2.62 9.09 23.52
N ARG A 346 -3.57 9.92 23.98
CA ARG A 346 -3.82 11.25 23.42
C ARG A 346 -3.92 12.36 24.48
N LEU A 347 -3.60 13.58 24.07
CA LEU A 347 -3.99 14.83 24.72
C LEU A 347 -5.04 15.52 23.85
N MET A 348 -6.08 16.10 24.46
CA MET A 348 -7.06 16.94 23.78
C MET A 348 -7.01 18.34 24.38
N TYR A 349 -6.67 19.34 23.57
CA TYR A 349 -6.73 20.76 23.95
C TYR A 349 -7.93 21.44 23.29
N ALA A 350 -8.51 22.45 23.94
CA ALA A 350 -9.58 23.29 23.41
C ALA A 350 -9.27 24.78 23.56
N TYR A 351 -9.65 25.58 22.56
CA TYR A 351 -9.57 27.04 22.60
C TYR A 351 -10.90 27.68 22.18
N GLU A 352 -11.44 28.52 23.06
CA GLU A 352 -12.77 29.13 22.93
C GLU A 352 -12.66 30.58 22.42
N PHE A 353 -13.34 30.89 21.32
CA PHE A 353 -13.30 32.23 20.70
C PHE A 353 -14.64 32.63 20.05
N THR A 354 -14.76 33.88 19.62
CA THR A 354 -15.93 34.36 18.85
C THR A 354 -15.55 34.51 17.38
N ALA A 355 -16.31 33.86 16.49
CA ALA A 355 -16.15 33.99 15.04
C ALA A 355 -16.22 35.45 14.61
N THR A 356 -15.19 35.94 13.93
CA THR A 356 -15.10 37.35 13.51
C THR A 356 -14.55 37.41 12.08
N GLY A 357 -15.23 38.13 11.19
CA GLY A 357 -14.79 38.33 9.80
C GLY A 357 -15.36 37.30 8.83
N ASN A 358 -14.62 36.96 7.76
CA ASN A 358 -15.12 36.14 6.66
C ASN A 358 -14.49 34.74 6.54
N ARG A 359 -13.41 34.44 7.27
CA ARG A 359 -12.72 33.14 7.24
C ARG A 359 -11.93 32.90 8.52
N LEU A 360 -12.13 31.73 9.12
CA LEU A 360 -11.24 31.13 10.11
C LEU A 360 -10.09 30.42 9.39
N ILE A 361 -8.86 30.61 9.88
CA ILE A 361 -7.69 29.83 9.51
C ILE A 361 -7.00 29.39 10.80
N SER A 362 -6.66 28.13 10.88
CA SER A 362 -5.85 27.50 11.92
C SER A 362 -4.72 26.73 11.23
N THR A 363 -3.51 26.90 11.73
CA THR A 363 -2.28 26.27 11.24
C THR A 363 -1.51 25.80 12.46
N THR A 364 -1.93 24.65 12.97
CA THR A 364 -1.47 24.11 14.24
C THR A 364 -0.26 23.22 14.03
N ARG A 365 0.76 23.39 14.88
CA ARG A 365 1.86 22.44 15.04
C ARG A 365 1.86 21.90 16.46
N ALA A 366 2.03 20.60 16.59
CA ALA A 366 2.42 19.96 17.84
C ALA A 366 3.87 19.50 17.70
N GLN A 367 4.68 19.79 18.71
CA GLN A 367 6.06 19.30 18.84
C GLN A 367 6.19 18.62 20.19
N ALA A 368 6.93 17.51 20.26
CA ALA A 368 7.16 16.78 21.50
C ALA A 368 8.58 16.21 21.51
N THR A 369 9.16 16.08 22.70
CA THR A 369 10.46 15.42 22.89
C THR A 369 10.24 13.94 23.20
N ALA A 370 11.00 13.06 22.55
CA ALA A 370 10.97 11.65 22.89
C ALA A 370 11.80 11.35 24.14
N VAL A 371 11.24 10.58 25.07
CA VAL A 371 12.01 9.92 26.12
C VAL A 371 12.53 8.60 25.54
N PRO A 372 13.85 8.45 25.26
CA PRO A 372 14.37 7.21 24.72
C PRO A 372 14.14 6.06 25.71
N SER A 373 13.71 4.90 25.20
CA SER A 373 13.65 3.66 25.98
C SER A 373 15.04 3.35 26.56
N LEU A 374 15.14 3.27 27.89
CA LEU A 374 16.40 3.27 28.64
C LEU A 374 17.28 2.01 28.48
N ASP A 375 16.88 1.07 27.61
CA ASP A 375 17.57 -0.20 27.38
C ASP A 375 18.78 -0.10 26.42
N ALA A 376 19.06 1.09 25.87
CA ALA A 376 20.21 1.36 25.01
C ALA A 376 21.41 1.85 25.84
N GLU A 377 22.18 0.91 26.42
CA GLU A 377 23.41 1.24 27.14
C GLU A 377 24.46 1.84 26.20
N THR A 378 24.94 3.06 26.52
CA THR A 378 25.97 3.83 25.80
C THR A 378 25.67 4.24 24.35
N ASP A 379 24.77 5.21 24.20
CA ASP A 379 24.87 6.23 23.15
C ASP A 379 24.38 7.58 23.73
N GLU A 380 24.66 8.72 23.09
CA GLU A 380 24.24 10.02 23.64
C GLU A 380 22.70 10.15 23.77
N LEU A 381 22.24 10.92 24.76
CA LEU A 381 20.82 11.30 24.93
C LEU A 381 20.38 12.28 23.83
N ALA A 382 20.31 11.78 22.60
CA ALA A 382 19.84 12.48 21.42
C ALA A 382 18.32 12.72 21.52
N SER A 383 17.96 13.86 22.12
CA SER A 383 16.58 14.36 22.23
C SER A 383 15.93 14.42 20.84
N THR A 384 15.21 13.38 20.48
CA THR A 384 14.60 13.23 19.15
C THR A 384 13.20 13.82 19.21
N THR A 385 12.91 14.81 18.38
CA THR A 385 11.61 15.48 18.38
C THR A 385 10.61 14.80 17.44
N ALA A 386 9.38 14.58 17.90
CA ALA A 386 8.23 14.33 17.04
C ALA A 386 7.58 15.66 16.66
N ASP A 387 7.06 15.73 15.42
CA ASP A 387 6.61 16.97 14.79
C ASP A 387 5.35 16.69 13.95
N ALA A 388 4.18 17.13 14.40
CA ALA A 388 2.91 16.98 13.67
C ALA A 388 2.27 18.33 13.33
N ARG A 389 1.47 18.36 12.25
CA ARG A 389 0.81 19.56 11.72
C ARG A 389 -0.64 19.26 11.36
N ALA A 390 -1.52 20.21 11.62
CA ALA A 390 -2.89 20.21 11.12
C ALA A 390 -3.25 21.60 10.58
N GLU A 391 -4.10 21.65 9.56
CA GLU A 391 -4.60 22.89 8.97
C GLU A 391 -6.12 22.84 8.88
N LEU A 392 -6.78 23.88 9.38
CA LEU A 392 -8.24 24.02 9.34
C LEU A 392 -8.59 25.39 8.77
N SER A 393 -9.34 25.40 7.66
CA SER A 393 -9.83 26.62 7.02
C SER A 393 -11.35 26.53 6.86
N ARG A 394 -12.09 27.53 7.36
CA ARG A 394 -13.55 27.57 7.24
C ARG A 394 -14.07 28.98 6.96
N SER A 395 -14.91 29.10 5.94
CA SER A 395 -15.63 30.33 5.62
C SER A 395 -16.60 30.69 6.76
N ILE A 396 -16.62 31.97 7.14
CA ILE A 396 -17.55 32.54 8.12
C ILE A 396 -18.62 33.29 7.32
N LEU A 397 -19.87 32.87 7.45
CA LEU A 397 -21.01 33.48 6.76
C LEU A 397 -21.46 34.75 7.51
N PRO A 398 -21.88 35.83 6.81
CA PRO A 398 -22.40 37.02 7.48
C PRO A 398 -23.69 36.68 8.26
N LYS A 399 -23.80 37.22 9.49
CA LYS A 399 -24.98 37.05 10.33
C LYS A 399 -26.16 37.80 9.70
N ILE A 400 -27.14 37.07 9.18
CA ILE A 400 -28.36 37.66 8.60
C ILE A 400 -29.24 38.18 9.75
N SER A 401 -29.00 39.43 10.16
CA SER A 401 -29.93 40.16 11.02
C SER A 401 -31.30 40.29 10.34
N PRO A 402 -32.43 40.08 11.04
CA PRO A 402 -33.74 40.32 10.47
C PRO A 402 -33.87 41.81 10.13
N ALA A 403 -34.14 42.12 8.86
CA ALA A 403 -34.11 43.48 8.32
C ALA A 403 -34.97 44.43 9.18
N GLY A 404 -34.33 45.44 9.76
CA GLY A 404 -34.97 46.39 10.66
C GLY A 404 -35.87 47.36 9.89
N PHE A 405 -36.72 48.08 10.64
CA PHE A 405 -37.45 49.22 10.08
C PHE A 405 -36.50 50.27 9.46
N ALA A 406 -35.29 50.42 10.00
CA ALA A 406 -34.25 51.28 9.46
C ALA A 406 -33.74 50.82 8.07
N ASP A 407 -33.54 49.51 7.87
CA ASP A 407 -33.08 48.93 6.61
C ASP A 407 -34.19 48.95 5.54
N GLY A 408 -35.44 48.75 5.96
CA GLY A 408 -36.61 48.97 5.09
C GLY A 408 -36.76 50.44 4.67
N LEU A 409 -36.47 51.37 5.59
CA LEU A 409 -36.53 52.81 5.32
C LEU A 409 -35.40 53.29 4.41
N SER A 410 -34.17 52.81 4.59
CA SER A 410 -33.04 53.13 3.70
C SER A 410 -33.25 52.55 2.30
N THR A 411 -33.66 51.28 2.20
CA THR A 411 -34.00 50.64 0.92
C THR A 411 -35.13 51.38 0.19
N GLY A 412 -36.16 51.83 0.93
CA GLY A 412 -37.24 52.65 0.39
C GLY A 412 -36.78 54.04 -0.07
N TRP A 413 -35.82 54.66 0.63
CA TRP A 413 -35.23 55.94 0.26
C TRP A 413 -34.32 55.84 -0.98
N ASP A 414 -33.54 54.77 -1.11
CA ASP A 414 -32.74 54.51 -2.31
C ASP A 414 -33.64 54.24 -3.52
N GLY A 415 -34.75 53.51 -3.33
CA GLY A 415 -35.80 53.37 -4.34
C GLY A 415 -36.39 54.73 -4.76
N LEU A 416 -36.73 55.61 -3.81
CA LEU A 416 -37.23 56.96 -4.08
C LEU A 416 -36.21 57.80 -4.87
N THR A 417 -34.95 57.82 -4.44
CA THR A 417 -33.90 58.64 -5.08
C THR A 417 -33.49 58.10 -6.44
N ALA A 418 -33.54 56.78 -6.67
CA ALA A 418 -33.38 56.18 -8.00
C ALA A 418 -34.52 56.59 -8.95
N LEU A 419 -35.77 56.63 -8.47
CA LEU A 419 -36.93 57.09 -9.25
C LEU A 419 -36.83 58.59 -9.58
N ILE A 420 -36.39 59.42 -8.63
CA ILE A 420 -36.12 60.85 -8.88
C ILE A 420 -34.97 61.03 -9.88
N ARG A 421 -33.87 60.29 -9.76
CA ARG A 421 -32.74 60.35 -10.70
C ARG A 421 -33.16 59.95 -12.12
N THR A 422 -33.91 58.86 -12.27
CA THR A 422 -34.41 58.42 -13.58
C THR A 422 -35.41 59.40 -14.20
N LEU A 423 -36.30 60.02 -13.41
CA LEU A 423 -37.16 61.12 -13.87
C LEU A 423 -36.35 62.35 -14.33
N LEU A 424 -35.31 62.73 -13.60
CA LEU A 424 -34.42 63.85 -13.99
C LEU A 424 -33.65 63.55 -15.28
N VAL A 425 -33.16 62.32 -15.47
CA VAL A 425 -32.53 61.89 -16.72
C VAL A 425 -33.53 61.89 -17.88
N ALA A 426 -34.76 61.42 -17.67
CA ALA A 426 -35.82 61.46 -18.69
C ALA A 426 -36.22 62.90 -19.06
N LEU A 427 -36.29 63.82 -18.08
CA LEU A 427 -36.53 65.25 -18.31
C LEU A 427 -35.38 65.89 -19.09
N GLY A 428 -34.13 65.56 -18.73
CA GLY A 428 -32.92 65.99 -19.43
C GLY A 428 -32.87 65.51 -20.89
N PHE A 429 -33.32 64.29 -21.15
CA PHE A 429 -33.46 63.74 -22.50
C PHE A 429 -34.60 64.40 -23.30
N ALA A 430 -35.70 64.78 -22.64
CA ALA A 430 -36.84 65.43 -23.31
C ALA A 430 -36.56 66.89 -23.72
N LEU A 431 -35.81 67.64 -22.90
CA LEU A 431 -35.45 69.05 -23.13
C LEU A 431 -34.95 69.37 -24.55
N PRO A 432 -33.95 68.67 -25.13
CA PRO A 432 -33.46 68.93 -26.49
C PRO A 432 -34.47 68.59 -27.61
N PHE A 433 -35.65 68.03 -27.31
CA PHE A 433 -36.72 67.76 -28.27
C PHE A 433 -37.98 68.60 -28.04
N ILE A 434 -38.13 69.30 -26.91
CA ILE A 434 -39.32 70.13 -26.61
C ILE A 434 -39.57 71.20 -27.68
N TRP A 435 -38.53 71.78 -28.28
CA TRP A 435 -38.65 72.77 -29.38
C TRP A 435 -39.17 72.17 -30.70
N LEU A 436 -39.15 70.84 -30.88
CA LEU A 436 -39.75 70.19 -32.04
C LEU A 436 -41.28 70.11 -31.95
N LEU A 437 -41.86 70.15 -30.74
CA LEU A 437 -43.31 70.12 -30.55
C LEU A 437 -44.05 71.30 -31.22
N PRO A 438 -43.66 72.58 -31.04
CA PRO A 438 -44.29 73.69 -31.76
C PRO A 438 -44.03 73.65 -33.28
N LEU A 439 -42.91 73.10 -33.74
CA LEU A 439 -42.63 72.89 -35.17
C LEU A 439 -43.54 71.83 -35.77
N ALA A 440 -43.70 70.68 -35.11
CA ALA A 440 -44.64 69.63 -35.51
C ALA A 440 -46.10 70.14 -35.50
N TRP A 441 -46.46 70.97 -34.52
CA TRP A 441 -47.77 71.62 -34.47
C TRP A 441 -47.98 72.60 -35.63
N PHE A 442 -46.98 73.41 -35.99
CA PHE A 442 -47.04 74.30 -37.16
C PHE A 442 -47.15 73.51 -38.47
N ALA A 443 -46.35 72.45 -38.63
CA ALA A 443 -46.42 71.56 -39.80
C ALA A 443 -47.80 70.89 -39.92
N GLY A 444 -48.35 70.37 -38.82
CA GLY A 444 -49.70 69.80 -38.77
C GLY A 444 -50.81 70.82 -39.04
N LYS A 445 -50.62 72.08 -38.63
CA LYS A 445 -51.54 73.20 -38.89
C LYS A 445 -51.55 73.59 -40.37
N GLU A 446 -50.39 73.65 -41.02
CA GLU A 446 -50.31 73.85 -42.49
C GLU A 446 -50.81 72.63 -43.28
N TRP A 447 -50.60 71.41 -42.78
CA TRP A 447 -51.17 70.20 -43.40
C TRP A 447 -52.71 70.18 -43.32
N LYS A 448 -53.30 70.55 -42.17
CA LYS A 448 -54.76 70.74 -42.06
C LYS A 448 -55.28 71.87 -42.95
N LYS A 449 -54.57 73.00 -43.09
CA LYS A 449 -54.90 74.04 -44.07
C LYS A 449 -54.89 73.54 -45.52
N ARG A 450 -53.99 72.61 -45.87
CA ARG A 450 -53.94 71.97 -47.20
C ARG A 450 -55.08 70.97 -47.39
N GLN A 451 -55.47 70.20 -46.36
CA GLN A 451 -56.64 69.32 -46.41
C GLN A 451 -57.98 70.09 -46.46
N ALA A 452 -58.05 71.29 -45.89
CA ALA A 452 -59.24 72.15 -45.93
C ALA A 452 -59.65 72.62 -47.36
N LYS A 453 -58.92 72.24 -48.41
CA LYS A 453 -59.27 72.48 -49.82
C LYS A 453 -59.77 71.23 -50.57
N ARG A 454 -60.44 70.28 -49.89
CA ARG A 454 -61.20 69.19 -50.53
C ARG A 454 -62.59 68.90 -49.91
N PRO A 455 -63.59 69.76 -50.15
CA PRO A 455 -64.99 69.37 -50.31
C PRO A 455 -65.40 69.41 -51.80
N SER A 456 -66.35 68.62 -52.29
CA SER A 456 -67.01 67.43 -51.72
C SER A 456 -67.52 66.54 -52.85
N ARG A 457 -67.93 65.30 -52.54
CA ARG A 457 -68.84 64.52 -53.38
C ARG A 457 -70.11 64.24 -52.56
N GLY A 458 -71.26 64.37 -53.19
CA GLY A 458 -72.54 64.55 -52.49
C GLY A 458 -73.10 63.31 -51.78
N SER A 459 -73.96 63.61 -50.81
CA SER A 459 -74.83 62.70 -50.05
C SER A 459 -75.77 61.83 -50.90
N TRP A 460 -75.99 60.59 -50.45
CA TRP A 460 -77.30 59.93 -50.25
C TRP A 460 -77.07 58.80 -49.19
N GLY A 461 -77.97 58.44 -48.26
CA GLY A 461 -79.26 59.04 -47.90
C GLY A 461 -80.33 57.99 -47.55
N ALA A 462 -80.41 57.54 -46.29
CA ALA A 462 -81.53 56.74 -45.75
C ALA A 462 -81.52 56.73 -44.20
N ASP A 463 -82.71 56.69 -43.59
CA ASP A 463 -83.04 56.80 -42.15
C ASP A 463 -84.33 55.97 -41.92
N PRO A 464 -84.87 55.74 -40.69
CA PRO A 464 -84.27 55.27 -39.43
C PRO A 464 -84.52 53.72 -39.29
N THR A 465 -85.01 52.97 -38.28
CA THR A 465 -85.60 53.12 -36.90
C THR A 465 -85.29 51.88 -36.01
N PRO A 466 -85.44 51.94 -34.67
CA PRO A 466 -85.34 50.79 -33.74
C PRO A 466 -86.69 50.08 -33.49
N PRO A 467 -86.73 48.86 -32.90
CA PRO A 467 -87.09 48.72 -31.47
C PRO A 467 -86.29 47.59 -30.70
N PRO A 468 -86.79 46.76 -29.75
CA PRO A 468 -86.18 46.64 -28.41
C PRO A 468 -85.60 45.24 -28.03
N PRO A 469 -84.88 45.12 -26.88
CA PRO A 469 -84.19 43.88 -26.49
C PRO A 469 -85.00 42.92 -25.59
N PRO A 470 -84.81 41.61 -25.77
CA PRO A 470 -84.85 40.62 -24.67
C PRO A 470 -83.75 39.52 -24.82
N PRO A 471 -83.66 38.51 -23.93
CA PRO A 471 -83.46 38.59 -22.48
C PRO A 471 -82.18 37.80 -22.07
N ALA A 472 -82.00 37.47 -20.79
CA ALA A 472 -80.81 36.76 -20.28
C ALA A 472 -81.03 35.25 -20.04
N THR A 473 -80.03 34.45 -20.43
CA THR A 473 -79.71 33.08 -19.99
C THR A 473 -78.19 32.94 -20.14
N ALA A 474 -77.41 32.70 -19.08
CA ALA A 474 -77.16 31.42 -18.37
C ALA A 474 -75.98 30.64 -19.01
N GLU A 475 -75.62 29.50 -18.38
CA GLU A 475 -74.54 28.55 -18.77
C GLU A 475 -73.06 28.94 -18.52
N THR A 476 -72.13 28.01 -18.20
CA THR A 476 -72.20 26.75 -17.43
C THR A 476 -70.83 26.47 -16.78
N LYS A 477 -70.81 25.73 -15.66
CA LYS A 477 -69.62 25.17 -15.00
C LYS A 477 -68.94 24.08 -15.87
N VAL A 478 -67.61 24.06 -15.94
CA VAL A 478 -66.82 22.89 -16.36
C VAL A 478 -65.66 22.70 -15.38
N ASP A 479 -65.43 21.46 -14.95
CA ASP A 479 -64.43 21.10 -13.94
C ASP A 479 -63.05 20.79 -14.52
N VAL A 480 -62.03 20.80 -13.65
CA VAL A 480 -60.65 20.40 -13.95
C VAL A 480 -60.39 19.01 -13.34
N PRO A 481 -59.94 18.01 -14.12
CA PRO A 481 -59.35 16.79 -13.59
C PRO A 481 -57.88 17.01 -13.18
N ALA A 482 -57.39 16.19 -12.25
CA ALA A 482 -55.99 16.17 -11.81
C ALA A 482 -55.09 15.33 -12.75
#